data_AF-A0A953BRN4-F1
#
_entry.id   AF-A0A953BRN4-F1
#
_cell.length_a   1.000
_cell.length_b   1.000
_cell.length_c   1.000
_cell.angle_alpha   90.00
_cell.angle_beta   90.00
_cell.angle_gamma   90.00
#
_symmetry.space_group_name_H-M   'P 1'
#
loop_
_entity.id
_entity.type
_entity.pdbx_description
1 polymer ?
#
loop_
_entity_poly.entity_id
_entity_poly.type
_entity_poly.pdbx_seq_one_letter_code
_entity_poly.pdbx_strand_id
1 'polypeptide(L)' 'MNTRPLNELTNAANKTRDALGLKYTPEVYRDGALAFSAAARSKARTVMLGEDAFWVVCLADAQRLENTGFEYAPRPTSH' A
#
# COMPACT_ATOMS: atom_id res chain seq x y z
N MET A 1 -12.06 -3.44 -19.13
CA MET A 1 -11.71 -3.14 -17.73
C MET A 1 -10.85 -1.89 -17.73
N ASN A 2 -11.40 -0.73 -17.36
CA ASN A 2 -10.65 0.52 -17.31
C ASN A 2 -9.80 0.55 -16.04
N THR A 3 -8.64 -0.09 -16.05
CA THR A 3 -7.66 0.06 -14.97
C THR A 3 -7.13 1.49 -14.98
N ARG A 4 -7.41 2.26 -13.93
CA ARG A 4 -6.87 3.63 -13.75
C ARG A 4 -5.36 3.64 -13.96
N PRO A 5 -4.80 4.62 -14.67
CA PRO A 5 -3.37 4.67 -14.95
C PRO A 5 -2.55 4.76 -13.64
N LEU A 6 -1.34 4.20 -13.65
CA LEU A 6 -0.53 4.07 -12.42
C LEU A 6 -0.21 5.43 -11.79
N ASN A 7 -0.08 6.49 -12.60
CA ASN A 7 0.10 7.86 -12.12
C ASN A 7 -1.06 8.34 -11.23
N GLU A 8 -2.31 7.99 -11.56
CA GLU A 8 -3.48 8.34 -10.74
C GLU A 8 -3.48 7.58 -9.42
N LEU A 9 -3.12 6.29 -9.42
CA LEU A 9 -3.01 5.47 -8.22
C LEU A 9 -1.91 6.00 -7.29
N THR A 10 -0.76 6.37 -7.85
CA THR A 10 0.33 7.03 -7.11
C THR A 10 -0.08 8.40 -6.57
N ASN A 11 -0.85 9.17 -7.33
CA ASN A 11 -1.38 10.45 -6.86
C ASN A 11 -2.37 10.27 -5.70
N ALA A 12 -3.21 9.23 -5.74
CA ALA A 12 -4.10 8.88 -4.62
C ALA A 12 -3.29 8.55 -3.36
N ALA A 13 -2.27 7.69 -3.48
CA ALA A 13 -1.38 7.36 -2.37
C ALA A 13 -0.66 8.61 -1.78
N ASN A 14 -0.21 9.53 -2.63
CA ASN A 14 0.39 10.80 -2.19
C ASN A 14 -0.61 11.69 -1.44
N LYS A 15 -1.85 11.80 -1.94
CA LYS A 15 -2.90 12.56 -1.25
C LYS A 15 -3.22 11.94 0.11
N THR A 16 -3.30 10.61 0.20
CA THR A 16 -3.52 9.92 1.47
C THR A 16 -2.34 10.12 2.43
N ARG A 17 -1.11 10.08 1.93
CA ARG A 17 0.09 10.42 2.73
C ARG A 17 -0.06 11.80 3.37
N ASP A 18 -0.40 12.80 2.57
CA ASP A 18 -0.52 14.19 3.05
C ASP A 18 -1.71 14.37 4.00
N ALA A 19 -2.85 13.74 3.71
CA ALA A 19 -4.04 13.81 4.55
C ALA A 19 -3.84 13.14 5.92
N LEU A 20 -3.09 12.03 5.97
CA LEU A 20 -2.88 11.25 7.20
C LEU A 20 -1.54 11.53 7.90
N GLY A 21 -0.71 12.41 7.33
CA GLY A 21 0.62 12.73 7.86
C GLY A 21 1.55 11.51 7.89
N LEU A 22 1.48 10.64 6.87
CA LEU A 22 2.37 9.48 6.78
C LEU A 22 3.82 9.94 6.56
N LYS A 23 4.77 9.23 7.18
CA LYS A 23 6.18 9.66 7.15
C LYS A 23 6.82 9.46 5.78
N TYR A 24 6.47 8.37 5.11
CA TYR A 24 7.01 8.02 3.80
C TYR A 24 5.89 7.88 2.76
N THR A 25 6.23 8.16 1.51
CA THR A 25 5.33 7.89 0.39
C THR A 25 5.11 6.38 0.25
N PRO A 26 3.84 5.91 0.22
CA PRO A 26 3.55 4.52 -0.07
C PRO A 26 4.07 4.12 -1.45
N GLU A 27 4.73 2.97 -1.55
CA GLU A 27 5.06 2.42 -2.86
C GLU A 27 3.82 1.71 -3.43
N VAL A 28 3.44 2.03 -4.66
CA VAL A 28 2.18 1.58 -5.27
C VAL A 28 2.45 0.48 -6.29
N TYR A 29 1.81 -0.67 -6.10
CA TYR A 29 1.90 -1.84 -6.97
C TYR A 29 0.50 -2.29 -7.37
N ARG A 30 0.32 -2.69 -8.64
CA ARG A 30 -0.95 -3.29 -9.10
C ARG A 30 -1.06 -4.77 -8.79
N ASP A 31 0.08 -5.43 -8.65
CA ASP A 31 0.17 -6.86 -8.40
C ASP A 31 0.54 -7.11 -6.94
N GLY A 32 -0.27 -7.94 -6.28
CA GLY A 32 -0.07 -8.26 -4.86
C GLY A 32 1.22 -9.03 -4.63
N ALA A 33 1.57 -9.98 -5.51
CA ALA A 33 2.79 -10.77 -5.35
C ALA A 33 4.05 -9.89 -5.44
N LEU A 34 4.08 -8.91 -6.34
CA LEU A 34 5.13 -7.88 -6.42
C LEU A 34 5.15 -7.01 -5.16
N ALA A 35 3.99 -6.58 -4.65
CA ALA A 35 3.91 -5.78 -3.43
C ALA A 35 4.46 -6.53 -2.21
N PHE A 36 4.08 -7.80 -2.03
CA PHE A 36 4.59 -8.65 -0.95
C PHE A 36 6.08 -8.95 -1.11
N SER A 37 6.54 -9.17 -2.34
CA SER A 37 7.98 -9.34 -2.63
C SER A 37 8.78 -8.07 -2.29
N ALA A 38 8.23 -6.90 -2.59
CA ALA A 38 8.84 -5.61 -2.25
C ALA A 38 8.84 -5.35 -0.73
N ALA A 39 7.74 -5.65 -0.04
CA ALA A 39 7.64 -5.57 1.41
C ALA A 39 8.64 -6.51 2.09
N ALA A 40 8.81 -7.74 1.59
CA ALA A 40 9.73 -8.73 2.13
C ALA A 40 11.22 -8.29 2.08
N ARG A 41 11.59 -7.34 1.21
CA ARG A 41 12.95 -6.79 1.15
C ARG A 41 13.31 -5.95 2.38
N SER A 42 12.32 -5.56 3.20
CA SER A 42 12.55 -4.79 4.42
C SER A 42 11.70 -5.29 5.58
N LYS A 43 12.35 -5.64 6.70
CA LYS A 43 11.66 -6.19 7.89
C LYS A 43 10.63 -5.23 8.54
N ALA A 44 10.63 -3.96 8.16
CA ALA A 44 9.78 -2.92 8.74
C ALA A 44 8.64 -2.46 7.80
N ARG A 45 8.36 -3.22 6.74
CA ARG A 45 7.31 -2.91 5.75
C ARG A 45 6.20 -3.95 5.75
N THR A 46 5.00 -3.50 5.38
CA THR A 46 3.80 -4.33 5.21
C THR A 46 3.02 -3.84 3.99
N VAL A 47 2.01 -4.60 3.60
CA VAL A 47 1.17 -4.32 2.42
C VAL A 47 -0.25 -3.99 2.89
N MET A 48 -0.75 -2.81 2.52
CA MET A 48 -2.13 -2.36 2.73
C MET A 48 -2.90 -2.40 1.41
N LEU A 49 -4.20 -2.64 1.48
CA LEU A 49 -5.12 -2.46 0.35
C LEU A 49 -5.37 -0.96 0.15
N GLY A 50 -4.89 -0.44 -0.96
CA GLY A 50 -5.18 0.91 -1.43
C GLY A 50 -6.33 0.92 -2.43
N GLU A 51 -6.66 2.12 -2.91
CA GLU A 51 -7.68 2.29 -3.96
C GLU A 51 -7.20 1.66 -5.27
N ASP A 52 -7.77 0.50 -5.63
CA ASP A 52 -7.41 -0.31 -6.81
C ASP A 52 -5.93 -0.70 -6.92
N ALA A 53 -5.19 -0.71 -5.80
CA ALA A 53 -3.76 -1.02 -5.76
C ALA A 53 -3.32 -1.58 -4.40
N PHE A 54 -2.11 -2.12 -4.36
CA PHE A 54 -1.41 -2.53 -3.15
C PHE A 54 -0.40 -1.46 -2.76
N TRP A 55 -0.45 -1.03 -1.50
CA TRP A 55 0.44 -0.03 -0.96
C TRP A 55 1.43 -0.66 0.00
N VAL A 56 2.72 -0.57 -0.34
CA VAL A 56 3.79 -0.99 0.58
C VAL A 56 4.17 0.20 1.44
N VAL A 57 3.99 0.05 2.75
CA VAL A 57 4.20 1.09 3.76
C VAL A 57 4.99 0.55 4.93
N CYS A 58 5.53 1.44 5.78
CA CYS A 58 6.12 1.01 7.04
C CYS A 58 5.06 0.62 8.07
N LEU A 59 5.43 -0.16 9.09
CA LEU A 59 4.49 -0.60 10.14
C LEU A 59 3.81 0.57 10.88
N ALA A 60 4.53 1.67 11.12
CA ALA A 60 3.97 2.85 11.78
C ALA A 60 2.92 3.56 10.93
N ASP A 61 3.15 3.67 9.62
CA ASP A 61 2.18 4.24 8.68
C ASP A 61 1.01 3.29 8.43
N ALA A 62 1.24 1.97 8.45
CA ALA A 62 0.19 0.96 8.37
C ALA A 62 -0.80 1.08 9.54
N GLN A 63 -0.33 1.29 10.76
CA GLN A 63 -1.20 1.51 11.92
C GLN A 63 -2.07 2.76 11.74
N ARG A 64 -1.53 3.84 11.17
CA ARG A 64 -2.32 5.05 10.88
C ARG A 64 -3.39 4.80 9.84
N LEU A 65 -3.04 4.07 8.77
CA LEU A 65 -3.96 3.68 7.72
C LEU A 65 -5.08 2.79 8.28
N GLU A 66 -4.75 1.78 9.09
CA GLU A 66 -5.73 0.92 9.76
C GLU A 66 -6.70 1.71 10.63
N ASN A 67 -6.21 2.67 11.42
CA ASN A 67 -7.05 3.53 12.26
C ASN A 67 -8.05 4.39 11.46
N THR A 68 -7.83 4.54 10.15
CA THR A 68 -8.72 5.26 9.23
C THR A 68 -9.61 4.33 8.39
N GLY A 69 -9.51 3.02 8.60
CA GLY A 69 -10.33 2.00 7.94
C GLY A 69 -9.70 1.34 6.72
N PHE A 70 -8.40 1.57 6.45
CA PHE A 70 -7.70 0.80 5.42
C PHE A 70 -7.36 -0.59 5.95
N GLU A 71 -7.44 -1.59 5.08
CA GLU A 71 -7.22 -2.99 5.44
C GLU A 71 -5.81 -3.45 5.05
N TYR A 72 -5.30 -4.43 5.78
CA TYR A 72 -4.10 -5.16 5.36
C TYR A 72 -4.41 -6.02 4.14
N ALA A 73 -3.48 -6.08 3.20
CA ALA A 73 -3.62 -7.01 2.09
C ALA A 73 -3.53 -8.46 2.63
N PRO A 74 -4.42 -9.37 2.19
CA PRO A 74 -4.33 -10.77 2.58
C PRO A 74 -3.01 -11.33 2.05
N ARG A 75 -2.24 -12.01 2.91
CA ARG A 75 -1.01 -12.66 2.46
C ARG A 75 -1.36 -13.69 1.38
N PRO A 76 -0.58 -13.78 0.29
CA PRO A 76 -0.78 -14.83 -0.68
C PRO A 76 -0.59 -16.16 0.04
N THR A 77 -1.65 -16.96 0.11
CA THR A 77 -1.57 -18.33 0.60
C THR A 77 -0.73 -19.10 -0.40
N SER A 78 0.52 -19.44 -0.03
CA SER A 78 1.33 -20.39 -0.80
C SER A 78 0.53 -21.68 -0.94
N HIS A 79 0.21 -22.05 -2.17
CA HIS A 79 -0.48 -23.29 -2.50
C HIS A 79 0.48 -24.28 -3.14
#